data_AF-A0A239STK1-F1
#
_entry.id   AF-A0A239STK1-F1
#
_cell.length_a   1.000
_cell.length_b   1.000
_cell.length_c   1.000
_cell.angle_alpha   90.00
_cell.angle_beta   90.00
_cell.angle_gamma   90.00
#
_symmetry.space_group_name_H-M   'P 1'
#
loop_
_entity.id
_entity.type
_entity.pdbx_description
1 polymer ?
#
loop_
_entity_poly.entity_id
_entity_poly.type
_entity_poly.pdbx_seq_one_letter_code
_entity_poly.pdbx_strand_id
1 'polypeptide(L)'
;MNCKAMAFAVAMLACISHAQAIEVYGAVGTEGLGVGAGVGVTNHLGVRADVNGLALSHSFTAGQVRYDGKARFVHGGVYADFFPAPATLPFRLTAGMLVGNDHVDLVGHAVQSTYVYRGVAYSTAGQSVNGRIKLPTVRPYVGIGFGHSPLATPGWSMSFDAGVAYGKPTVELDVPPLITAIVGQATVDDQRQQLQDKADKLKFYPIVKVGVTYKW
;
A
#
# COMPACT_ATOMS: atom_id res chain seq x y z
N MET A 1 -27.99 13.04 -16.83
CA MET A 1 -26.59 13.18 -17.30
C MET A 1 -26.00 11.80 -17.50
N ASN A 2 -25.27 11.63 -18.61
CA ASN A 2 -25.27 10.41 -19.40
C ASN A 2 -24.48 9.23 -18.82
N CYS A 3 -25.14 8.07 -18.80
CA CYS A 3 -24.64 6.70 -18.59
C CYS A 3 -23.72 6.21 -19.73
N LYS A 4 -22.93 7.11 -20.34
CA LYS A 4 -22.12 6.84 -21.53
C LYS A 4 -20.61 6.80 -21.26
N ALA A 5 -20.17 7.14 -20.04
CA ALA A 5 -18.74 7.13 -19.68
C ALA A 5 -18.21 5.75 -19.26
N MET A 6 -19.08 4.77 -18.97
CA MET A 6 -18.67 3.45 -18.47
C MET A 6 -18.49 2.41 -19.59
N ALA A 7 -18.87 2.73 -20.83
CA ALA A 7 -18.74 1.83 -21.98
C ALA A 7 -17.37 1.91 -22.67
N PHE A 8 -16.52 2.90 -22.34
CA PHE A 8 -15.29 3.16 -23.09
C PHE A 8 -14.05 2.40 -22.56
N ALA A 9 -14.13 1.79 -21.39
CA ALA A 9 -13.02 0.97 -20.84
C ALA A 9 -13.12 -0.53 -21.23
N VAL A 10 -14.30 -1.00 -21.65
CA VAL A 10 -14.49 -2.41 -22.06
C VAL A 10 -14.21 -2.62 -23.56
N ALA A 11 -14.19 -1.55 -24.36
CA ALA A 11 -14.06 -1.64 -25.82
C ALA A 11 -12.62 -1.73 -26.34
N MET A 12 -11.57 -1.56 -25.50
CA MET A 12 -10.19 -1.76 -25.95
C MET A 12 -9.72 -3.23 -25.90
N LEU A 13 -10.55 -4.16 -25.41
CA LEU A 13 -10.21 -5.60 -25.42
C LEU A 13 -10.47 -6.30 -26.76
N ALA A 14 -11.02 -5.61 -27.77
CA ALA A 14 -11.60 -6.28 -28.94
C ALA A 14 -10.68 -6.41 -30.18
N CYS A 15 -9.40 -6.01 -30.12
CA CYS A 15 -8.50 -6.11 -31.28
C CYS A 15 -7.04 -6.50 -30.95
N ILE A 16 -6.83 -7.44 -30.02
CA ILE A 16 -5.54 -8.13 -29.90
C ILE A 16 -5.70 -9.53 -30.48
N SER A 17 -5.65 -9.62 -31.81
CA SER A 17 -5.67 -10.85 -32.60
C SER A 17 -4.32 -11.59 -32.61
N HIS A 18 -3.55 -11.49 -31.52
CA HIS A 18 -2.43 -12.37 -31.25
C HIS A 18 -2.83 -13.33 -30.13
N ALA A 19 -2.54 -14.62 -30.28
CA ALA A 19 -2.71 -15.65 -29.26
C ALA A 19 -1.81 -15.38 -28.04
N GLN A 20 -2.10 -14.31 -27.32
CA GLN A 20 -1.33 -13.85 -26.16
C GLN A 20 -1.88 -14.60 -24.97
N ALA A 21 -1.04 -15.37 -24.29
CA ALA A 21 -1.44 -16.14 -23.13
C ALA A 21 -1.91 -15.18 -22.03
N ILE A 22 -3.17 -15.32 -21.64
CA ILE A 22 -3.78 -14.54 -20.56
C ILE A 22 -3.65 -15.38 -19.29
N GLU A 23 -3.39 -14.69 -18.18
CA GLU A 23 -3.32 -15.32 -16.88
C GLU A 23 -4.12 -14.54 -15.85
N VAL A 24 -4.58 -15.26 -14.84
CA VAL A 24 -5.12 -14.71 -13.60
C VAL A 24 -4.36 -15.30 -12.43
N TYR A 25 -4.26 -14.54 -11.36
CA TYR A 25 -3.54 -14.99 -10.18
C TYR A 25 -4.15 -14.47 -8.90
N GLY A 26 -3.98 -15.25 -7.84
CA GLY A 26 -4.16 -14.82 -6.46
C GLY A 26 -2.80 -14.76 -5.77
N ALA A 27 -2.60 -13.80 -4.88
CA ALA A 27 -1.34 -13.61 -4.16
C ALA A 27 -1.58 -13.29 -2.68
N VAL A 28 -0.58 -13.61 -1.86
CA VAL A 28 -0.48 -13.20 -0.47
C VAL A 28 0.91 -12.65 -0.20
N GLY A 29 1.01 -11.60 0.60
CA GLY A 29 2.29 -11.02 0.96
C GLY A 29 2.20 -9.89 1.97
N THR A 30 3.23 -9.03 1.97
CA THR A 30 3.33 -7.87 2.87
C THR A 30 2.19 -6.86 2.69
N GLU A 31 1.56 -6.86 1.51
CA GLU A 31 0.42 -6.01 1.14
C GLU A 31 -0.93 -6.69 1.39
N GLY A 32 -0.93 -7.87 2.03
CA GLY A 32 -2.11 -8.67 2.32
C GLY A 32 -2.47 -9.62 1.19
N LEU A 33 -3.77 -9.74 0.91
CA LEU A 33 -4.30 -10.60 -0.15
C LEU A 33 -4.48 -9.80 -1.43
N GLY A 34 -4.18 -10.39 -2.57
CA GLY A 34 -4.33 -9.76 -3.87
C GLY A 34 -4.85 -10.69 -4.95
N VAL A 35 -5.48 -10.10 -5.96
CA VAL A 35 -5.88 -10.77 -7.19
C VAL A 35 -5.47 -9.91 -8.38
N GLY A 36 -5.09 -10.56 -9.47
CA GLY A 36 -4.65 -9.85 -10.65
C GLY A 36 -4.77 -10.67 -11.92
N ALA A 37 -4.45 -10.00 -13.02
CA ALA A 37 -4.40 -10.58 -14.35
C ALA A 37 -3.16 -10.09 -15.10
N GLY A 38 -2.72 -10.89 -16.05
CA GLY A 38 -1.54 -10.63 -16.85
C GLY A 38 -1.72 -11.06 -18.29
N VAL A 39 -0.90 -10.49 -19.16
CA VAL A 39 -0.79 -10.90 -20.55
C VAL A 39 0.67 -10.79 -21.00
N GLY A 40 1.14 -11.81 -21.71
CA GLY A 40 2.43 -11.75 -22.40
C GLY A 40 2.30 -10.92 -23.67
N VAL A 41 3.00 -9.78 -23.75
CA VAL A 41 3.02 -8.89 -24.93
C VAL A 41 3.97 -9.43 -25.99
N THR A 42 5.15 -9.87 -25.55
CA THR A 42 6.15 -10.57 -26.37
C THR A 42 6.71 -11.75 -25.59
N ASN A 43 7.59 -12.54 -26.20
CA ASN A 43 8.29 -13.62 -25.48
C ASN A 43 9.12 -13.11 -24.28
N HIS A 44 9.54 -11.85 -24.30
CA HIS A 44 10.38 -11.23 -23.27
C HIS A 44 9.65 -10.19 -22.43
N LEU A 45 8.40 -9.86 -22.73
CA LEU A 45 7.68 -8.77 -22.08
C LEU A 45 6.28 -9.20 -21.69
N GLY A 46 5.93 -9.05 -20.42
CA GLY A 46 4.58 -9.19 -19.89
C GLY A 46 4.07 -7.88 -19.30
N VAL A 47 2.76 -7.73 -19.25
CA VAL A 47 2.08 -6.65 -18.52
C VAL A 47 1.10 -7.27 -17.55
N ARG A 48 1.05 -6.75 -16.33
CA ARG A 48 0.13 -7.21 -15.28
C ARG A 48 -0.56 -6.05 -14.57
N ALA A 49 -1.72 -6.34 -14.02
CA ALA A 49 -2.40 -5.49 -13.07
C ALA A 49 -2.97 -6.31 -11.92
N ASP A 50 -2.92 -5.77 -10.70
CA ASP A 50 -3.55 -6.38 -9.52
C ASP A 50 -4.22 -5.36 -8.62
N VAL A 51 -5.03 -5.87 -7.70
CA VAL A 51 -5.54 -5.15 -6.54
C VAL A 51 -5.13 -5.92 -5.29
N ASN A 52 -4.59 -5.22 -4.29
CA ASN A 52 -4.15 -5.80 -3.02
C ASN A 52 -4.86 -5.12 -1.85
N GLY A 53 -5.07 -5.87 -0.77
CA GLY A 53 -5.77 -5.42 0.42
C GLY A 53 -5.23 -6.01 1.70
N LEU A 54 -4.91 -5.14 2.67
CA LEU A 54 -4.54 -5.47 4.04
C LEU A 54 -5.22 -4.51 5.01
N ALA A 55 -5.85 -5.07 6.04
CA ALA A 55 -6.39 -4.31 7.16
C ALA A 55 -5.90 -4.92 8.48
N LEU A 56 -5.18 -4.13 9.27
CA LEU A 56 -4.68 -4.52 10.59
C LEU A 56 -5.14 -3.52 11.63
N SER A 57 -5.51 -4.00 12.81
CA SER A 57 -5.85 -3.17 13.95
C SER A 57 -5.13 -3.66 15.19
N HIS A 58 -4.47 -2.76 15.91
CA HIS A 58 -3.79 -3.07 17.15
C HIS A 58 -3.94 -1.92 18.13
N SER A 59 -4.32 -2.25 19.36
CA SER A 59 -4.45 -1.28 20.45
C SER A 59 -3.41 -1.57 21.52
N PHE A 60 -2.74 -0.54 22.01
CA PHE A 60 -1.75 -0.65 23.09
C PHE A 60 -1.84 0.55 24.04
N THR A 61 -1.34 0.40 25.26
CA THR A 61 -1.32 1.47 26.25
C THR A 61 0.12 1.84 26.57
N ALA A 62 0.45 3.13 26.53
CA ALA A 62 1.75 3.65 26.94
C ALA A 62 1.55 4.79 27.95
N GLY A 63 1.96 4.56 29.20
CA GLY A 63 1.73 5.51 30.29
C GLY A 63 0.24 5.74 30.53
N GLN A 64 -0.19 7.01 30.49
CA GLN A 64 -1.60 7.40 30.68
C GLN A 64 -2.38 7.56 29.37
N VAL A 65 -1.87 7.06 28.25
CA VAL A 65 -2.53 7.16 26.94
C VAL A 65 -2.70 5.76 26.33
N ARG A 66 -3.95 5.44 25.98
CA ARG A 66 -4.32 4.28 25.17
C ARG A 66 -4.31 4.70 23.70
N TYR A 67 -3.65 3.92 22.87
CA TYR A 67 -3.57 4.12 21.43
C TYR A 67 -4.35 3.04 20.71
N ASP A 68 -5.23 3.44 19.80
CA ASP A 68 -5.92 2.56 18.87
C ASP A 68 -5.36 2.79 17.46
N GLY A 69 -4.53 1.84 16.99
CA GLY A 69 -3.90 1.88 15.68
C GLY A 69 -4.67 1.06 14.65
N LYS A 70 -4.88 1.62 13.46
CA LYS A 70 -5.50 0.95 12.31
C LYS A 70 -4.66 1.19 11.06
N ALA A 71 -4.16 0.14 10.45
CA ALA A 71 -3.48 0.20 9.17
C ALA A 71 -4.40 -0.33 8.07
N ARG A 72 -4.55 0.44 6.98
CA ARG A 72 -5.36 0.10 5.82
C ARG A 72 -4.54 0.33 4.56
N PHE A 73 -4.22 -0.77 3.88
CA PHE A 73 -3.56 -0.75 2.58
C PHE A 73 -4.54 -1.32 1.56
N VAL A 74 -4.99 -0.48 0.63
CA VAL A 74 -5.86 -0.87 -0.48
C VAL A 74 -5.42 -0.07 -1.69
N HIS A 75 -4.81 -0.77 -2.63
CA HIS A 75 -4.27 -0.17 -3.84
C HIS A 75 -4.35 -1.14 -5.03
N GLY A 76 -4.45 -0.56 -6.22
CA GLY A 76 -4.17 -1.25 -7.47
C GLY A 76 -2.70 -1.13 -7.84
N GLY A 77 -2.22 -2.05 -8.66
CA GLY A 77 -0.88 -2.02 -9.25
C GLY A 77 -0.95 -2.26 -10.76
N VAL A 78 -0.04 -1.63 -11.49
CA VAL A 78 0.24 -1.93 -12.90
C VAL A 78 1.73 -2.12 -13.08
N TYR A 79 2.11 -3.16 -13.84
CA TYR A 79 3.49 -3.63 -13.93
C TYR A 79 3.84 -4.02 -15.36
N ALA A 80 5.08 -3.75 -15.74
CA ALA A 80 5.75 -4.30 -16.90
C ALA A 80 6.85 -5.25 -16.41
N ASP A 81 6.86 -6.46 -16.95
CA ASP A 81 7.79 -7.52 -16.59
C ASP A 81 8.68 -7.86 -17.78
N PHE A 82 9.98 -7.65 -17.63
CA PHE A 82 10.99 -8.02 -18.60
C PHE A 82 11.64 -9.35 -18.21
N PHE A 83 11.64 -10.31 -19.14
CA PHE A 83 12.21 -11.63 -18.97
C PHE A 83 13.53 -11.72 -19.77
N PRO A 84 14.70 -11.73 -19.10
CA PRO A 84 15.98 -11.77 -19.82
C PRO A 84 16.21 -13.08 -20.56
N ALA A 85 15.77 -14.21 -20.00
CA ALA A 85 16.00 -15.54 -20.54
C ALA A 85 14.77 -16.46 -20.34
N PRO A 86 13.61 -16.13 -20.95
CA PRO A 86 12.32 -16.78 -20.69
C PRO A 86 12.28 -18.25 -21.10
N ALA A 87 13.16 -18.67 -22.01
CA ALA A 87 13.29 -20.06 -22.45
C ALA A 87 14.01 -20.96 -21.42
N THR A 88 14.80 -20.37 -20.51
CA THR A 88 15.59 -21.12 -19.52
C THR A 88 15.09 -20.94 -18.09
N LEU A 89 14.63 -19.73 -17.74
CA LEU A 89 14.23 -19.38 -16.39
C LEU A 89 13.07 -18.37 -16.44
N PRO A 90 11.98 -18.58 -15.68
CA PRO A 90 10.86 -17.64 -15.61
C PRO A 90 11.17 -16.47 -14.66
N PHE A 91 12.42 -15.97 -14.68
CA PHE A 91 12.85 -14.81 -13.91
C PHE A 91 12.49 -13.52 -14.64
N ARG A 92 12.04 -12.52 -13.89
CA ARG A 92 11.66 -11.21 -14.42
C ARG A 92 12.23 -10.06 -13.61
N LEU A 93 12.55 -8.99 -14.33
CA LEU A 93 12.73 -7.64 -13.80
C LEU A 93 11.40 -6.90 -13.97
N THR A 94 10.94 -6.24 -12.92
CA THR A 94 9.64 -5.59 -12.91
C THR A 94 9.79 -4.10 -12.65
N ALA A 95 9.10 -3.31 -13.45
CA ALA A 95 8.87 -1.89 -13.18
C ALA A 95 7.37 -1.62 -13.21
N GLY A 96 6.88 -0.76 -12.33
CA GLY A 96 5.46 -0.50 -12.23
C GLY A 96 5.12 0.69 -11.36
N MET A 97 3.85 0.79 -11.01
CA MET A 97 3.37 1.75 -10.02
C MET A 97 2.15 1.22 -9.30
N LEU A 98 2.02 1.63 -8.05
CA LEU A 98 0.87 1.37 -7.19
C LEU A 98 0.01 2.63 -7.13
N VAL A 99 -1.30 2.47 -7.21
CA VAL A 99 -2.30 3.54 -7.13
C VAL A 99 -3.33 3.20 -6.06
N GLY A 100 -3.39 3.98 -4.98
CA GLY A 100 -4.33 3.70 -3.90
C GLY A 100 -4.35 4.73 -2.80
N ASN A 101 -4.97 4.38 -1.67
CA ASN A 101 -5.09 5.26 -0.52
C ASN A 101 -4.63 4.55 0.75
N ASP A 102 -3.34 4.22 0.77
CA ASP A 102 -2.74 3.49 1.87
C ASP A 102 -2.42 4.43 3.04
N HIS A 103 -2.90 4.07 4.23
CA HIS A 103 -2.76 4.92 5.40
C HIS A 103 -2.74 4.12 6.71
N VAL A 104 -2.20 4.76 7.73
CA VAL A 104 -2.23 4.30 9.11
C VAL A 104 -2.85 5.40 9.97
N ASP A 105 -3.97 5.07 10.61
CA ASP A 105 -4.60 5.90 11.64
C ASP A 105 -4.11 5.49 13.03
N LEU A 106 -3.88 6.47 13.88
CA LEU A 106 -3.55 6.28 15.28
C LEU A 106 -4.36 7.26 16.12
N VAL A 107 -5.24 6.75 16.97
CA VAL A 107 -6.04 7.58 17.87
C VAL A 107 -5.53 7.40 19.29
N GLY A 108 -5.12 8.49 19.93
CA GLY A 108 -4.69 8.53 21.32
C GLY A 108 -5.81 8.99 22.24
N HIS A 109 -6.20 8.14 23.18
CA HIS A 109 -7.18 8.40 24.23
C HIS A 109 -6.49 8.47 25.58
N ALA A 110 -6.76 9.49 26.38
CA ALA A 110 -6.31 9.50 27.76
C ALA A 110 -7.01 8.38 28.55
N VAL A 111 -6.25 7.64 29.36
CA VAL A 111 -6.75 6.57 30.22
C VAL A 111 -7.46 7.14 31.44
N GLN A 112 -7.04 8.32 31.90
CA GLN A 112 -7.64 9.05 33.01
C GLN A 112 -8.27 10.35 32.51
N SER A 113 -9.21 10.89 33.30
CA SER A 113 -9.82 12.20 33.05
C SER A 113 -8.83 13.37 33.20
N THR A 114 -7.60 13.08 33.62
CA THR A 114 -6.52 14.05 33.77
C THR A 114 -5.23 13.54 33.09
N TYR A 115 -4.43 14.47 32.56
CA TYR A 115 -3.13 14.23 31.96
C TYR A 115 -2.11 15.18 32.59
N VAL A 116 -0.96 14.65 33.00
CA VAL A 116 0.11 15.45 33.62
C VAL A 116 1.10 15.90 32.56
N TYR A 117 1.16 17.21 32.30
CA TYR A 117 2.14 17.83 31.42
C TYR A 117 3.04 18.77 32.24
N ARG A 118 4.37 18.54 32.20
CA ARG A 118 5.37 19.30 32.97
C ARG A 118 5.07 19.43 34.47
N GLY A 119 4.49 18.38 35.07
CA GLY A 119 4.15 18.34 36.50
C GLY A 119 2.81 18.99 36.88
N VAL A 120 2.06 19.53 35.91
CA VAL A 120 0.72 20.10 36.13
C VAL A 120 -0.33 19.15 35.55
N ALA A 121 -1.38 18.87 36.33
CA ALA A 121 -2.49 18.04 35.89
C ALA A 121 -3.53 18.87 35.14
N TYR A 122 -3.87 18.45 33.92
CA TYR A 122 -4.89 19.07 33.08
C TYR A 122 -6.04 18.08 32.85
N SER A 123 -7.28 18.57 32.84
CA SER A 123 -8.43 17.73 32.45
C SER A 123 -8.34 17.37 30.97
N THR A 124 -8.54 16.10 30.65
CA THR A 124 -8.53 15.60 29.26
C THR A 124 -9.86 15.82 28.58
N ALA A 125 -10.92 16.11 29.35
CA ALA A 125 -12.29 16.33 28.87
C ALA A 125 -12.81 15.23 27.92
N GLY A 126 -12.24 14.01 27.98
CA GLY A 126 -12.53 12.91 27.07
C GLY A 126 -12.07 13.13 25.62
N GLN A 127 -11.26 14.16 25.35
CA GLN A 127 -10.77 14.45 24.01
C GLN A 127 -9.66 13.48 23.58
N SER A 128 -9.59 13.19 22.29
CA SER A 128 -8.58 12.32 21.68
C SER A 128 -7.71 13.09 20.70
N VAL A 129 -6.47 12.64 20.54
CA VAL A 129 -5.54 13.14 19.52
C VAL A 129 -5.53 12.16 18.36
N ASN A 130 -5.73 12.67 17.14
CA ASN A 130 -5.72 11.83 15.94
C ASN A 130 -4.43 12.06 15.15
N GLY A 131 -3.65 11.01 14.96
CA GLY A 131 -2.53 10.97 14.04
C GLY A 131 -2.88 10.14 12.82
N ARG A 132 -2.46 10.58 11.64
CA ARG A 132 -2.60 9.81 10.40
C ARG A 132 -1.34 9.90 9.57
N ILE A 133 -0.80 8.76 9.18
CA ILE A 133 0.29 8.65 8.21
C ILE A 133 -0.32 8.21 6.88
N LYS A 134 -0.24 9.05 5.85
CA LYS A 134 -0.72 8.74 4.50
C LYS A 134 0.46 8.49 3.57
N LEU A 135 0.39 7.42 2.78
CA LEU A 135 1.30 7.23 1.66
C LEU A 135 0.77 7.99 0.43
N PRO A 136 1.65 8.42 -0.50
CA PRO A 136 1.22 9.05 -1.75
C PRO A 136 0.29 8.15 -2.55
N THR A 137 -0.66 8.75 -3.26
CA THR A 137 -1.61 8.00 -4.08
C THR A 137 -0.93 7.18 -5.16
N VAL A 138 0.06 7.77 -5.84
CA VAL A 138 0.85 7.09 -6.88
C VAL A 138 2.25 6.83 -6.35
N ARG A 139 2.69 5.57 -6.43
CA ARG A 139 3.99 5.12 -5.92
C ARG A 139 4.70 4.30 -6.98
N PRO A 140 5.82 4.76 -7.55
CA PRO A 140 6.61 3.93 -8.45
C PRO A 140 7.15 2.70 -7.73
N TYR A 141 7.25 1.60 -8.48
CA TYR A 141 7.69 0.30 -8.01
C TYR A 141 8.77 -0.27 -8.92
N VAL A 142 9.77 -0.88 -8.32
CA VAL A 142 10.76 -1.72 -9.02
C VAL A 142 10.97 -3.01 -8.25
N GLY A 143 11.20 -4.11 -8.94
CA GLY A 143 11.38 -5.39 -8.30
C GLY A 143 11.90 -6.47 -9.24
N ILE A 144 11.97 -7.67 -8.68
CA ILE A 144 12.28 -8.91 -9.35
C ILE A 144 11.20 -9.94 -9.04
N GLY A 145 11.09 -10.96 -9.86
CA GLY A 145 10.14 -12.03 -9.61
C GLY A 145 10.44 -13.31 -10.35
N PHE A 146 9.67 -14.33 -10.00
CA PHE A 146 9.60 -15.61 -10.70
C PHE A 146 8.15 -15.92 -11.06
N GLY A 147 7.94 -16.60 -12.18
CA GLY A 147 6.61 -16.91 -12.71
C GLY A 147 6.09 -15.83 -13.65
N HIS A 148 4.80 -15.88 -13.99
CA HIS A 148 4.15 -14.99 -14.97
C HIS A 148 4.81 -15.00 -16.38
N SER A 149 5.59 -16.05 -16.70
CA SER A 149 6.37 -16.11 -17.94
C SER A 149 5.47 -16.16 -19.17
N PRO A 150 5.68 -15.30 -20.19
CA PRO A 150 4.94 -15.34 -21.45
C PRO A 150 5.03 -16.69 -22.17
N LEU A 151 6.12 -17.44 -21.95
CA LEU A 151 6.36 -18.77 -22.55
C LEU A 151 5.89 -19.94 -21.66
N ALA A 152 5.24 -19.66 -20.54
CA ALA A 152 4.73 -20.72 -19.67
C ALA A 152 3.63 -21.53 -20.36
N THR A 153 3.65 -22.85 -20.17
CA THR A 153 2.58 -23.73 -20.63
C THR A 153 1.26 -23.40 -19.94
N PRO A 154 0.10 -23.56 -20.62
CA PRO A 154 -1.20 -23.44 -19.99
C PRO A 154 -1.32 -24.32 -18.74
N GLY A 155 -2.03 -23.83 -17.72
CA GLY A 155 -2.26 -24.52 -16.46
C GLY A 155 -1.84 -23.72 -15.22
N TRP A 156 -1.71 -24.44 -14.11
CA TRP A 156 -1.37 -23.88 -12.81
C TRP A 156 0.14 -23.69 -12.64
N SER A 157 0.54 -22.59 -12.01
CA SER A 157 1.91 -22.28 -11.66
C SER A 157 1.98 -21.45 -10.37
N MET A 158 3.17 -21.34 -9.79
CA MET A 158 3.43 -20.44 -8.66
C MET A 158 4.19 -19.21 -9.14
N SER A 159 4.00 -18.11 -8.43
CA SER A 159 4.74 -16.87 -8.64
C SER A 159 5.33 -16.33 -7.35
N PHE A 160 6.38 -15.53 -7.52
CA PHE A 160 7.04 -14.80 -6.45
C PHE A 160 7.37 -13.39 -6.94
N ASP A 161 7.19 -12.41 -6.07
CA ASP A 161 7.56 -11.02 -6.27
C ASP A 161 8.35 -10.53 -5.06
N ALA A 162 9.45 -9.82 -5.32
CA ALA A 162 10.16 -9.03 -4.33
C ALA A 162 10.57 -7.69 -4.94
N GLY A 163 10.21 -6.59 -4.29
CA GLY A 163 10.52 -5.26 -4.79
C GLY A 163 10.35 -4.18 -3.75
N VAL A 164 10.47 -2.94 -4.21
CA VAL A 164 10.36 -1.75 -3.38
C VAL A 164 9.48 -0.73 -4.09
N ALA A 165 8.45 -0.27 -3.40
CA ALA A 165 7.70 0.92 -3.79
C ALA A 165 8.31 2.16 -3.13
N TYR A 166 8.34 3.27 -3.86
CA TYR A 166 8.79 4.56 -3.34
C TYR A 166 7.61 5.52 -3.20
N GLY A 167 7.51 6.18 -2.05
CA GLY A 167 6.52 7.23 -1.82
C GLY A 167 6.75 7.94 -0.50
N LYS A 168 6.94 9.26 -0.52
CA LYS A 168 7.16 10.05 0.69
C LYS A 168 5.86 10.16 1.50
N PRO A 169 5.77 9.57 2.71
CA PRO A 169 4.55 9.67 3.51
C PRO A 169 4.33 11.08 4.01
N THR A 170 3.08 11.41 4.32
CA THR A 170 2.69 12.66 4.97
C THR A 170 2.05 12.34 6.32
N VAL A 171 2.46 13.07 7.35
CA VAL A 171 1.87 12.98 8.70
C VAL A 171 0.89 14.12 8.90
N GLU A 172 -0.36 13.75 9.14
CA GLU A 172 -1.42 14.62 9.63
C GLU A 172 -1.56 14.39 11.14
N LEU A 173 -1.57 15.47 11.92
CA LEU A 173 -1.77 15.42 13.36
C LEU A 173 -2.85 16.43 13.73
N ASP A 174 -3.97 15.92 14.23
CA ASP A 174 -5.11 16.69 14.68
C ASP A 174 -5.15 16.66 16.21
N VAL A 175 -4.83 17.81 16.81
CA VAL A 175 -4.77 18.02 18.25
C VAL A 175 -5.90 18.98 18.65
N PRO A 176 -6.79 18.57 19.57
CA PRO A 176 -7.87 19.41 20.07
C PRO A 176 -7.38 20.76 20.63
N PRO A 177 -8.14 21.87 20.43
CA PRO A 177 -7.72 23.21 20.87
C PRO A 177 -7.37 23.32 22.35
N LEU A 178 -8.07 22.56 23.22
CA LEU A 178 -7.78 22.54 24.66
C LEU A 178 -6.36 22.02 24.93
N ILE A 179 -5.98 20.92 24.27
CA ILE A 179 -4.64 20.34 24.41
C ILE A 179 -3.60 21.29 23.82
N THR A 180 -3.86 21.86 22.64
CA THR A 180 -2.98 22.85 22.00
C THR A 180 -2.77 24.10 22.87
N ALA A 181 -3.81 24.58 23.58
CA ALA A 181 -3.69 25.70 24.51
C ALA A 181 -2.80 25.38 25.73
N ILE A 182 -2.74 24.11 26.14
CA ILE A 182 -1.92 23.64 27.26
C ILE A 182 -0.46 23.47 26.86
N VAL A 183 -0.21 22.74 25.77
CA VAL A 183 1.16 22.36 25.35
C VAL A 183 1.81 23.41 24.45
N GLY A 184 1.00 24.30 23.87
CA GLY A 184 1.42 25.28 22.89
C GLY A 184 1.53 24.71 21.48
N GLN A 185 1.22 25.55 20.48
CA GLN A 185 1.28 25.18 19.06
C GLN A 185 2.69 24.73 18.63
N ALA A 186 3.75 25.38 19.13
CA ALA A 186 5.13 25.00 18.84
C ALA A 186 5.45 23.55 19.23
N THR A 187 4.96 23.09 20.39
CA THR A 187 5.14 21.70 20.83
C THR A 187 4.40 20.71 19.92
N VAL A 188 3.21 21.07 19.44
CA VAL A 188 2.44 20.24 18.49
C VAL A 188 3.17 20.15 17.15
N ASP A 189 3.72 21.26 16.66
CA ASP A 189 4.48 21.29 15.41
C ASP A 189 5.80 20.51 15.50
N ASP A 190 6.54 20.65 16.60
CA ASP A 190 7.73 19.85 16.86
C ASP A 190 7.40 18.35 16.90
N GLN A 191 6.31 17.98 17.57
CA GLN A 191 5.85 16.59 17.63
C GLN A 191 5.47 16.06 16.23
N ARG A 192 4.73 16.86 15.45
CA ARG A 192 4.39 16.52 14.06
C ARG A 192 5.64 16.33 13.21
N GLN A 193 6.64 17.21 13.36
CA GLN A 193 7.89 17.10 12.61
C GLN A 193 8.68 15.84 13.00
N GLN A 194 8.77 15.51 14.29
CA GLN A 194 9.43 14.28 14.73
C GLN A 194 8.74 13.01 14.18
N LEU A 195 7.41 13.03 14.11
CA LEU A 195 6.65 11.94 13.49
C LEU A 195 6.89 11.90 11.98
N GLN A 196 6.95 13.05 11.31
CA GLN A 196 7.28 13.15 9.89
C GLN A 196 8.68 12.61 9.59
N ASP A 197 9.69 12.95 10.40
CA ASP A 197 11.07 12.47 10.23
C ASP A 197 11.17 10.94 10.39
N LYS A 198 10.36 10.38 11.30
CA LYS A 198 10.24 8.91 11.46
C LYS A 198 9.52 8.29 10.27
N ALA A 199 8.42 8.89 9.82
CA ALA A 199 7.67 8.42 8.67
C ALA A 199 8.50 8.48 7.39
N ASP A 200 9.33 9.51 7.20
CA ASP A 200 10.20 9.68 6.04
C ASP A 200 11.21 8.53 5.85
N LYS A 201 11.50 7.76 6.91
CA LYS A 201 12.31 6.53 6.80
C LYS A 201 11.56 5.40 6.08
N LEU A 202 10.23 5.43 6.08
CA LEU A 202 9.33 4.47 5.42
C LEU A 202 9.04 4.83 3.95
N LYS A 203 9.73 5.85 3.40
CA LYS A 203 9.56 6.25 2.00
C LYS A 203 9.89 5.14 1.00
N PHE A 204 10.69 4.16 1.41
CA PHE A 204 10.93 2.92 0.69
C PHE A 204 10.18 1.80 1.38
N TYR A 205 9.17 1.27 0.71
CA TYR A 205 8.30 0.22 1.23
C TYR A 205 8.62 -1.11 0.53
N PRO A 206 9.24 -2.07 1.23
CA PRO A 206 9.53 -3.38 0.65
C PRO A 206 8.24 -4.18 0.49
N ILE A 207 8.12 -4.84 -0.64
CA ILE A 207 6.98 -5.68 -1.00
C ILE A 207 7.50 -7.07 -1.31
N VAL A 208 6.91 -8.07 -0.66
CA VAL A 208 7.19 -9.48 -0.94
C VAL A 208 5.86 -10.21 -1.04
N LYS A 209 5.66 -10.94 -2.14
CA LYS A 209 4.43 -11.69 -2.42
C LYS A 209 4.74 -13.06 -2.99
N VAL A 210 3.91 -14.04 -2.64
CA VAL A 210 3.84 -15.35 -3.31
C VAL A 210 2.44 -15.52 -3.87
N GLY A 211 2.33 -16.18 -5.02
CA GLY A 211 1.07 -16.31 -5.72
C GLY A 211 0.89 -17.66 -6.40
N VAL A 212 -0.37 -17.91 -6.74
CA VAL A 212 -0.79 -19.02 -7.58
C VAL A 212 -1.42 -18.42 -8.83
N THR A 213 -0.95 -18.86 -9.99
CA THR A 213 -1.33 -18.34 -11.30
C THR A 213 -1.97 -19.45 -12.11
N TYR A 214 -3.04 -19.13 -12.83
CA TYR A 214 -3.63 -19.99 -13.84
C TYR A 214 -3.55 -19.29 -15.20
N LYS A 215 -2.98 -19.98 -16.18
CA LYS A 215 -2.75 -19.49 -17.55
C LYS A 215 -3.53 -20.32 -18.56
N TRP A 216 -4.10 -19.66 -19.56
CA TRP A 216 -4.73 -20.29 -20.72
C TRP A 216 -4.28 -19.66 -22.04
#